data_AF-A0A2V6BPH4-F1
#
_entry.id   AF-A0A2V6BPH4-F1
#
_cell.length_a   1.000
_cell.length_b   1.000
_cell.length_c   1.000
_cell.angle_alpha   90.00
_cell.angle_beta   90.00
_cell.angle_gamma   90.00
#
_symmetry.space_group_name_H-M   'P 1'
#
loop_
_entity.id
_entity.type
_entity.pdbx_description
1 polymer ?
#
loop_
_entity_poly.entity_id
_entity_poly.type
_entity_poly.pdbx_seq_one_letter_code
_entity_poly.pdbx_strand_id
1 'polypeptide(L)'
;MLYRLSYRPAQSLTFWCLWNFSIYNETRLTVISHKYKCIFVEVPKTGSTSVRAILGKPWKPHLDLWQIKNHMENYWTHVGGRTNRALEVFYLALPKQHRRSAGRKQFETYFKFGFVRNPWDRIVSLYERKEVGQLRDKMTFEQFVDWIQYSSATCIHSAPHRYQLDWFVDHNGNVLADFIGKFERLEQDWDFVAKKLGITQALPHWRANPRERPYCEYYDARTREVIANKFRIDIERFGYEFGK
;
A
#
# COMPACT_ATOMS: atom_id res chain seq x y z
N MET A 1 12.38 -64.49 -28.62
CA MET A 1 11.57 -63.59 -27.78
C MET A 1 11.54 -64.15 -26.37
N LEU A 2 12.50 -63.77 -25.52
CA LEU A 2 12.58 -64.06 -24.07
C LEU A 2 13.61 -63.08 -23.47
N TYR A 3 13.27 -62.51 -22.31
CA TYR A 3 13.99 -61.48 -21.57
C TYR A 3 15.35 -61.94 -21.02
N ARG A 4 16.31 -61.00 -20.91
CA ARG A 4 17.37 -61.07 -19.89
C ARG A 4 17.70 -59.67 -19.35
N LEU A 5 17.33 -59.45 -18.09
CA LEU A 5 17.75 -58.32 -17.26
C LEU A 5 19.28 -58.35 -17.07
N SER A 6 19.93 -57.20 -17.17
CA SER A 6 21.23 -56.97 -16.54
C SER A 6 21.29 -55.57 -15.92
N TYR A 7 21.53 -55.58 -14.62
CA TYR A 7 21.73 -54.45 -13.70
C TYR A 7 23.06 -53.76 -13.97
N ARG A 8 23.18 -52.44 -13.74
CA ARG A 8 24.38 -51.75 -13.19
C ARG A 8 24.04 -50.32 -12.71
N PRO A 9 24.83 -49.74 -11.77
CA PRO A 9 24.31 -49.02 -10.60
C PRO A 9 24.38 -47.48 -10.69
N ALA A 10 23.68 -46.84 -9.76
CA ALA A 10 23.68 -45.40 -9.51
C ALA A 10 25.05 -44.86 -9.08
N GLN A 11 25.51 -43.78 -9.72
CA GLN A 11 26.57 -42.90 -9.20
C GLN A 11 26.26 -41.43 -9.51
N SER A 12 26.22 -40.65 -8.41
CA SER A 12 26.45 -39.21 -8.28
C SER A 12 25.75 -38.22 -9.24
N LEU A 13 24.62 -37.66 -8.79
CA LEU A 13 24.19 -36.33 -9.21
C LEU A 13 25.01 -35.27 -8.48
N THR A 14 26.06 -34.77 -9.13
CA THR A 14 26.63 -33.45 -8.82
C THR A 14 25.60 -32.38 -9.21
N PHE A 15 25.03 -31.71 -8.21
CA PHE A 15 24.07 -30.62 -8.38
C PHE A 15 24.82 -29.34 -8.80
N TRP A 16 25.14 -29.24 -10.08
CA TRP A 16 25.39 -27.96 -10.75
C TRP A 16 24.12 -27.60 -11.51
N CYS A 17 23.26 -26.77 -10.93
CA CYS A 17 22.12 -26.20 -11.65
C CYS A 17 22.14 -24.67 -11.54
N LEU A 18 23.00 -24.12 -12.39
CA LEU A 18 22.74 -23.00 -13.28
C LEU A 18 21.64 -22.03 -12.86
N TRP A 19 22.11 -20.86 -12.41
CA TRP A 19 21.50 -19.57 -12.69
C TRP A 19 21.07 -19.49 -14.16
N ASN A 20 19.77 -19.61 -14.41
CA ASN A 20 19.03 -18.96 -15.50
C ASN A 20 17.64 -19.60 -15.55
N PHE A 21 16.66 -18.96 -14.91
CA PHE A 21 15.28 -19.16 -15.31
C PHE A 21 14.60 -17.82 -15.55
N SER A 22 14.36 -17.61 -16.83
CA SER A 22 13.57 -16.59 -17.49
C SER A 22 12.47 -15.99 -16.62
N ILE A 23 12.52 -14.66 -16.54
CA ILE A 23 11.42 -13.71 -16.57
C ILE A 23 10.17 -14.37 -17.17
N TYR A 24 9.08 -14.56 -16.41
CA TYR A 24 7.66 -14.39 -16.80
C TYR A 24 6.75 -14.85 -15.66
N ASN A 25 5.69 -14.06 -15.43
CA ASN A 25 4.66 -14.13 -14.39
C ASN A 25 5.05 -13.67 -12.97
N GLU A 26 5.24 -12.35 -12.84
CA GLU A 26 5.10 -11.62 -11.57
C GLU A 26 3.69 -11.87 -10.97
N THR A 27 3.60 -12.79 -10.02
CA THR A 27 2.37 -13.08 -9.29
C THR A 27 1.98 -11.91 -8.39
N ARG A 28 0.79 -11.38 -8.67
CA ARG A 28 0.09 -10.22 -8.08
C ARG A 28 -0.18 -10.35 -6.58
N LEU A 29 0.84 -10.15 -5.77
CA LEU A 29 0.75 -10.12 -4.30
C LEU A 29 1.81 -9.11 -3.84
N THR A 30 1.48 -7.86 -3.50
CA THR A 30 1.21 -7.44 -2.12
C THR A 30 1.49 -5.93 -2.03
N VAL A 31 1.13 -5.30 -0.91
CA VAL A 31 1.62 -3.99 -0.46
C VAL A 31 3.17 -3.88 -0.47
N ILE A 32 3.88 -5.00 -0.60
CA ILE A 32 5.32 -5.16 -0.52
C ILE A 32 5.85 -5.56 -1.89
N SER A 33 6.71 -4.76 -2.51
CA SER A 33 7.43 -5.16 -3.72
C SER A 33 8.81 -5.67 -3.37
N HIS A 34 9.00 -7.00 -3.40
CA HIS A 34 10.32 -7.61 -3.20
C HIS A 34 11.28 -7.33 -4.35
N LYS A 35 10.76 -7.10 -5.57
CA LYS A 35 11.54 -6.73 -6.76
C LYS A 35 12.26 -5.39 -6.56
N TYR A 36 11.53 -4.39 -6.09
CA TYR A 36 12.06 -3.05 -5.84
C TYR A 36 12.49 -2.83 -4.38
N LYS A 37 12.36 -3.85 -3.52
CA LYS A 37 12.61 -3.79 -2.06
C LYS A 37 11.90 -2.60 -1.40
N CYS A 38 10.60 -2.44 -1.68
CA CYS A 38 9.81 -1.33 -1.17
C CYS A 38 8.46 -1.76 -0.58
N ILE A 39 7.89 -0.89 0.24
CA ILE A 39 6.58 -1.05 0.88
C ILE A 39 5.75 0.19 0.54
N PHE A 40 4.64 0.00 -0.17
CA PHE A 40 3.76 1.10 -0.55
C PHE A 40 2.50 1.14 0.33
N VAL A 41 2.39 2.15 1.17
CA VAL A 41 1.26 2.34 2.08
C VAL A 41 0.12 3.04 1.37
N GLU A 42 -1.01 2.34 1.28
CA GLU A 42 -2.16 2.83 0.54
C GLU A 42 -3.12 3.59 1.42
N VAL A 43 -2.90 4.90 1.57
CA VAL A 43 -3.92 5.77 2.16
C VAL A 43 -5.12 5.87 1.20
N PRO A 44 -6.37 5.76 1.68
CA PRO A 44 -7.53 5.93 0.83
C PRO A 44 -7.56 7.31 0.16
N LYS A 45 -7.82 7.33 -1.15
CA LYS A 45 -8.05 8.53 -1.99
C LYS A 45 -6.84 9.44 -2.24
N THR A 46 -5.63 8.87 -2.20
CA THR A 46 -4.36 9.58 -2.44
C THR A 46 -3.64 9.12 -3.72
N GLY A 47 -4.39 8.75 -4.76
CA GLY A 47 -3.79 8.34 -6.05
C GLY A 47 -3.23 6.91 -6.10
N SER A 48 -3.50 6.08 -5.09
CA SER A 48 -2.97 4.71 -4.98
C SER A 48 -3.28 3.78 -6.16
N THR A 49 -4.29 4.07 -6.97
CA THR A 49 -4.60 3.27 -8.17
C THR A 49 -3.51 3.37 -9.24
N SER A 50 -2.92 4.55 -9.42
CA SER A 50 -1.83 4.77 -10.37
C SER A 50 -0.54 4.08 -9.91
N VAL A 51 -0.25 4.09 -8.60
CA VAL A 51 0.92 3.39 -8.05
C VAL A 51 0.76 1.86 -8.16
N ARG A 52 -0.44 1.33 -7.91
CA ARG A 52 -0.77 -0.10 -8.10
C ARG A 52 -0.57 -0.58 -9.55
N ALA A 53 -0.64 0.32 -10.52
CA ALA A 53 -0.35 -0.01 -11.92
C ALA A 53 1.08 -0.54 -12.12
N ILE A 54 2.01 0.06 -11.36
CA ILE A 54 3.45 -0.17 -11.50
C ILE A 54 3.91 -1.23 -10.51
N LEU A 55 3.44 -1.17 -9.27
CA LEU A 55 3.88 -2.08 -8.20
C LEU A 55 3.03 -3.35 -8.07
N GLY A 56 1.87 -3.41 -8.73
CA GLY A 56 0.91 -4.50 -8.61
C GLY A 56 -0.20 -4.23 -7.59
N LYS A 57 -1.26 -5.07 -7.63
CA LYS A 57 -2.39 -4.96 -6.71
C LYS A 57 -2.10 -5.71 -5.40
N PRO A 58 -2.35 -5.11 -4.23
CA PRO A 58 -2.19 -5.81 -2.96
C PRO A 58 -3.32 -6.83 -2.73
N TRP A 59 -3.02 -7.87 -1.94
CA TRP A 59 -4.02 -8.83 -1.47
C TRP A 59 -5.03 -8.20 -0.51
N LYS A 60 -4.55 -7.32 0.39
CA LYS A 60 -5.39 -6.51 1.27
C LYS A 60 -4.93 -5.05 1.19
N PRO A 61 -5.74 -4.13 0.65
CA PRO A 61 -5.40 -2.72 0.60
C PRO A 61 -5.54 -2.07 1.99
N HIS A 62 -4.96 -0.88 2.15
CA HIS A 62 -5.13 -0.01 3.33
C HIS A 62 -4.60 -0.58 4.66
N LEU A 63 -3.57 -1.41 4.62
CA LEU A 63 -2.81 -1.81 5.81
C LEU A 63 -1.89 -0.68 6.26
N ASP A 64 -1.78 -0.47 7.57
CA ASP A 64 -0.78 0.42 8.15
C ASP A 64 0.62 -0.25 8.22
N LEU A 65 1.67 0.55 8.41
CA LEU A 65 3.05 0.04 8.46
C LEU A 65 3.30 -0.94 9.59
N TRP A 66 2.59 -0.82 10.70
CA TRP A 66 2.73 -1.74 11.83
C TRP A 66 2.12 -3.11 11.52
N GLN A 67 0.94 -3.15 10.90
CA GLN A 67 0.30 -4.36 10.40
C GLN A 67 1.19 -5.03 9.35
N ILE A 68 1.78 -4.26 8.44
CA ILE A 68 2.73 -4.78 7.43
C ILE A 68 3.94 -5.38 8.12
N LYS A 69 4.54 -4.68 9.10
CA LYS A 69 5.67 -5.19 9.89
C LYS A 69 5.33 -6.51 10.58
N ASN A 70 4.18 -6.58 11.26
CA ASN A 70 3.72 -7.80 11.91
C ASN A 70 3.46 -8.93 10.92
N HIS A 71 2.97 -8.61 9.74
CA HIS A 71 2.79 -9.59 8.68
C HIS A 71 4.13 -10.14 8.19
N MET A 72 5.12 -9.27 7.97
CA MET A 72 6.47 -9.69 7.58
C MET A 72 7.15 -10.54 8.67
N GLU A 73 7.01 -10.16 9.96
CA GLU A 73 7.62 -10.89 11.08
C GLU A 73 6.98 -12.26 11.36
N ASN A 74 5.67 -12.43 11.10
CA ASN A 74 4.96 -13.66 11.48
C ASN A 74 4.61 -14.57 10.30
N TYR A 75 4.60 -14.06 9.05
CA TYR A 75 4.19 -14.81 7.86
C TYR A 75 5.29 -14.82 6.78
N TRP A 76 5.20 -15.74 5.82
CA TRP A 76 6.16 -15.83 4.71
C TRP A 76 5.87 -14.72 3.70
N THR A 77 6.82 -13.82 3.51
CA THR A 77 6.75 -12.81 2.44
C THR A 77 7.87 -12.99 1.41
N HIS A 78 8.82 -13.91 1.60
CA HIS A 78 9.94 -14.03 0.67
C HIS A 78 9.51 -14.61 -0.69
N VAL A 79 9.70 -13.82 -1.75
CA VAL A 79 9.65 -14.21 -3.18
C VAL A 79 8.28 -14.75 -3.65
N GLY A 80 7.31 -13.86 -3.83
CA GLY A 80 6.13 -14.16 -4.67
C GLY A 80 4.93 -14.82 -3.98
N GLY A 81 4.91 -14.85 -2.64
CA GLY A 81 3.77 -15.32 -1.85
C GLY A 81 3.63 -16.85 -1.77
N ARG A 82 2.43 -17.32 -1.41
CA ARG A 82 2.07 -18.74 -1.15
C ARG A 82 2.01 -19.64 -2.39
N THR A 83 2.73 -19.31 -3.45
CA THR A 83 2.62 -20.05 -4.72
C THR A 83 3.25 -21.44 -4.66
N ASN A 84 4.16 -21.70 -3.71
CA ASN A 84 4.79 -23.00 -3.52
C ASN A 84 4.52 -23.55 -2.11
N ARG A 85 3.61 -24.52 -2.03
CA ARG A 85 3.18 -25.17 -0.79
C ARG A 85 4.32 -25.90 -0.07
N ALA A 86 5.31 -26.42 -0.81
CA ALA A 86 6.49 -27.05 -0.21
C ALA A 86 7.38 -26.02 0.50
N LEU A 87 7.65 -24.87 -0.15
CA LEU A 87 8.41 -23.78 0.47
C LEU A 87 7.69 -23.18 1.69
N GLU A 88 6.35 -23.10 1.66
CA GLU A 88 5.57 -22.68 2.84
C GLU A 88 5.76 -23.66 4.00
N VAL A 89 5.71 -24.97 3.76
CA VAL A 89 5.97 -25.99 4.80
C VAL A 89 7.39 -25.87 5.35
N PHE A 90 8.40 -25.73 4.49
CA PHE A 90 9.79 -25.54 4.92
C PHE A 90 9.97 -24.25 5.73
N TYR A 91 9.32 -23.16 5.34
CA TYR A 91 9.36 -21.93 6.14
C TYR A 91 8.68 -22.10 7.49
N LEU A 92 7.48 -22.69 7.53
CA LEU A 92 6.76 -22.88 8.78
C LEU A 92 7.51 -23.81 9.75
N ALA A 93 8.33 -24.71 9.22
CA ALA A 93 9.26 -25.56 9.98
C ALA A 93 10.45 -24.78 10.58
N LEU A 94 10.80 -23.59 10.05
CA LEU A 94 11.83 -22.76 10.67
C LEU A 94 11.39 -22.28 12.05
N PRO A 95 12.32 -22.21 13.03
CA PRO A 95 12.02 -21.68 14.35
C PRO A 95 11.43 -20.27 14.24
N LYS A 96 10.40 -20.00 15.05
CA LYS A 96 9.66 -18.72 15.06
C LYS A 96 10.59 -17.50 15.19
N GLN A 97 11.69 -17.63 15.95
CA GLN A 97 12.76 -16.65 16.07
C GLN A 97 13.38 -16.26 14.72
N HIS A 98 13.75 -17.25 13.91
CA HIS A 98 14.43 -17.02 12.64
C HIS A 98 13.50 -16.33 11.64
N ARG A 99 12.23 -16.77 11.59
CA ARG A 99 11.19 -16.15 10.78
C ARG A 99 10.98 -14.68 11.13
N ARG A 100 10.84 -14.40 12.43
CA ARG A 100 10.69 -13.03 12.95
C ARG A 100 11.89 -12.15 12.64
N SER A 101 13.10 -12.66 12.87
CA SER A 101 14.32 -11.92 12.58
C SER A 101 14.48 -11.61 11.09
N ALA A 102 14.14 -12.56 10.21
CA ALA A 102 14.19 -12.36 8.76
C ALA A 102 13.17 -11.30 8.31
N GLY A 103 11.91 -11.43 8.74
CA GLY A 103 10.86 -10.48 8.42
C GLY A 103 11.14 -9.07 8.95
N ARG A 104 11.68 -8.96 10.17
CA ARG A 104 12.12 -7.69 10.75
C ARG A 104 13.22 -7.05 9.91
N LYS A 105 14.27 -7.81 9.57
CA LYS A 105 15.38 -7.32 8.74
C LYS A 105 14.90 -6.88 7.36
N GLN A 106 13.98 -7.61 6.75
CA GLN A 106 13.36 -7.19 5.48
C GLN A 106 12.59 -5.90 5.65
N PHE A 107 11.75 -5.79 6.69
CA PHE A 107 11.04 -4.54 6.96
C PHE A 107 12.04 -3.39 7.09
N GLU A 108 13.03 -3.49 7.97
CA GLU A 108 14.03 -2.42 8.21
C GLU A 108 14.85 -2.03 6.96
N THR A 109 15.03 -2.95 6.00
CA THR A 109 15.80 -2.68 4.77
C THR A 109 14.96 -2.16 3.61
N TYR A 110 13.64 -2.34 3.65
CA TYR A 110 12.77 -1.97 2.53
C TYR A 110 12.39 -0.50 2.62
N PHE A 111 12.45 0.21 1.50
CA PHE A 111 12.02 1.60 1.42
C PHE A 111 10.50 1.70 1.55
N LYS A 112 10.01 2.37 2.60
CA LYS A 112 8.57 2.52 2.87
C LYS A 112 8.13 3.92 2.47
N PHE A 113 7.07 3.98 1.69
CA PHE A 113 6.52 5.25 1.28
C PHE A 113 5.01 5.21 1.11
N GLY A 114 4.41 6.39 1.06
CA GLY A 114 3.02 6.56 0.67
C GLY A 114 2.72 8.01 0.35
N PHE A 115 1.46 8.27 0.03
CA PHE A 115 0.99 9.61 -0.30
C PHE A 115 -0.17 9.99 0.60
N VAL A 116 -0.16 11.23 1.05
CA VAL A 116 -1.27 11.91 1.73
C VAL A 116 -1.91 12.93 0.79
N ARG A 117 -3.10 13.40 1.13
CA ARG A 117 -3.81 14.44 0.36
C ARG A 117 -4.36 15.50 1.29
N ASN A 118 -4.51 16.71 0.79
CA ASN A 118 -5.20 17.79 1.48
C ASN A 118 -6.54 17.27 2.06
N PRO A 119 -6.75 17.34 3.40
CA PRO A 119 -7.93 16.75 4.03
C PRO A 119 -9.26 17.26 3.46
N TRP A 120 -9.38 18.56 3.19
CA TRP A 120 -10.61 19.13 2.61
C TRP A 120 -10.87 18.57 1.21
N ASP A 121 -9.84 18.58 0.36
CA ASP A 121 -9.94 18.03 -0.99
C ASP A 121 -10.28 16.52 -0.99
N ARG A 122 -9.68 15.80 -0.03
CA ARG A 122 -9.91 14.37 0.15
C ARG A 122 -11.34 14.05 0.55
N ILE A 123 -11.95 14.83 1.45
CA ILE A 123 -13.36 14.66 1.86
C ILE A 123 -14.30 14.86 0.67
N VAL A 124 -14.07 15.87 -0.16
CA VAL A 124 -14.85 16.04 -1.40
C VAL A 124 -14.66 14.84 -2.33
N SER A 125 -13.42 14.35 -2.48
CA SER A 125 -13.15 13.15 -3.30
C SER A 125 -13.85 11.88 -2.78
N LEU A 126 -14.07 11.80 -1.46
CA LEU A 126 -14.84 10.72 -0.83
C LEU A 126 -16.33 10.87 -1.09
N TYR A 127 -16.87 12.09 -0.93
CA TYR A 127 -18.27 12.42 -1.18
C TYR A 127 -18.69 12.15 -2.64
N GLU A 128 -17.83 12.49 -3.60
CA GLU A 128 -18.07 12.28 -5.05
C GLU A 128 -17.85 10.83 -5.53
N ARG A 129 -17.48 9.90 -4.65
CA ARG A 129 -17.13 8.53 -5.08
C ARG A 129 -18.37 7.74 -5.51
N LYS A 130 -18.42 7.35 -6.78
CA LYS A 130 -19.50 6.56 -7.40
C LYS A 130 -19.63 5.11 -6.91
N GLU A 131 -18.56 4.52 -6.37
CA GLU A 131 -18.48 3.09 -6.01
C GLU A 131 -19.19 2.73 -4.69
N VAL A 132 -19.43 3.70 -3.80
CA VAL A 132 -20.24 3.48 -2.58
C VAL A 132 -21.62 4.01 -2.91
N GLY A 133 -22.52 3.11 -3.32
CA GLY A 133 -23.87 3.40 -3.82
C GLY A 133 -24.49 4.66 -3.20
N GLN A 134 -24.37 5.75 -3.97
CA GLN A 134 -25.15 6.97 -3.86
C GLN A 134 -24.98 7.80 -2.57
N LEU A 135 -23.77 7.99 -2.04
CA LEU A 135 -23.62 8.93 -0.90
C LEU A 135 -24.11 10.34 -1.23
N ARG A 136 -23.77 10.86 -2.42
CA ARG A 136 -24.29 12.15 -2.91
C ARG A 136 -25.80 12.14 -3.13
N ASP A 137 -26.38 11.03 -3.59
CA ASP A 137 -27.84 10.96 -3.83
C ASP A 137 -28.63 10.65 -2.55
N LYS A 138 -27.94 10.31 -1.45
CA LYS A 138 -28.55 10.02 -0.13
C LYS A 138 -28.40 11.14 0.88
N MET A 139 -27.38 12.00 0.76
CA MET A 139 -27.14 13.08 1.71
C MET A 139 -26.42 14.28 1.09
N THR A 140 -26.64 15.47 1.67
CA THR A 140 -25.93 16.69 1.29
C THR A 140 -24.46 16.63 1.72
N PHE A 141 -23.64 17.51 1.17
CA PHE A 141 -22.23 17.59 1.56
C PHE A 141 -22.05 17.96 3.04
N GLU A 142 -22.88 18.86 3.57
CA GLU A 142 -22.87 19.23 4.99
C GLU A 142 -23.18 18.03 5.89
N GLN A 143 -24.22 17.27 5.56
CA GLN A 143 -24.57 16.04 6.27
C GLN A 143 -23.43 15.01 6.21
N PHE A 144 -22.75 14.92 5.07
CA PHE A 144 -21.58 14.06 4.91
C PHE A 144 -20.40 14.51 5.78
N VAL A 145 -20.14 15.83 5.87
CA VAL A 145 -19.11 16.41 6.76
C VAL A 145 -19.41 16.12 8.23
N ASP A 146 -20.68 16.16 8.63
CA ASP A 146 -21.06 15.83 10.00
C ASP A 146 -20.93 14.32 10.27
N TRP A 147 -21.30 13.48 9.31
CA TRP A 147 -21.20 12.01 9.38
C TRP A 147 -19.75 11.49 9.36
N ILE A 148 -18.85 12.07 8.58
CA ILE A 148 -17.47 11.57 8.44
C ILE A 148 -16.68 11.77 9.74
N GLN A 149 -16.22 10.66 10.34
CA GLN A 149 -15.43 10.69 11.59
C GLN A 149 -13.99 10.20 11.40
N TYR A 150 -13.75 9.33 10.41
CA TYR A 150 -12.46 8.68 10.20
C TYR A 150 -11.96 8.89 8.77
N SER A 151 -10.64 8.97 8.63
CA SER A 151 -9.99 8.93 7.32
C SER A 151 -10.31 7.64 6.57
N SER A 152 -10.61 6.55 7.26
CA SER A 152 -10.99 5.28 6.63
C SER A 152 -12.49 5.04 6.51
N ALA A 153 -13.36 5.99 6.89
CA ALA A 153 -14.78 5.75 7.13
C ALA A 153 -15.59 5.19 5.95
N THR A 154 -15.12 5.35 4.70
CA THR A 154 -15.79 4.80 3.50
C THR A 154 -15.18 3.50 2.98
N CYS A 155 -14.24 2.89 3.71
CA CYS A 155 -13.57 1.67 3.29
C CYS A 155 -14.20 0.46 3.98
N ILE A 156 -14.61 -0.54 3.18
CA ILE A 156 -15.32 -1.75 3.62
C ILE A 156 -14.47 -2.63 4.57
N HIS A 157 -13.15 -2.40 4.68
CA HIS A 157 -12.22 -3.31 5.37
C HIS A 157 -11.11 -2.64 6.20
N SER A 158 -11.22 -1.36 6.54
CA SER A 158 -10.14 -0.64 7.24
C SER A 158 -10.38 -0.51 8.73
N ALA A 159 -9.31 -0.64 9.52
CA ALA A 159 -9.30 -0.20 10.91
C ALA A 159 -9.67 1.30 10.99
N PRO A 160 -10.27 1.79 12.08
CA PRO A 160 -10.65 3.19 12.22
C PRO A 160 -9.40 4.06 12.41
N HIS A 161 -8.74 4.38 11.31
CA HIS A 161 -7.68 5.37 11.27
C HIS A 161 -8.33 6.75 11.20
N ARG A 162 -8.09 7.56 12.23
CA ARG A 162 -8.65 8.90 12.33
C ARG A 162 -7.91 9.84 11.37
N TYR A 163 -6.59 9.73 11.32
CA TYR A 163 -5.71 10.58 10.54
C TYR A 163 -5.01 9.79 9.42
N GLN A 164 -4.59 10.47 8.36
CA GLN A 164 -3.74 9.88 7.32
C GLN A 164 -2.37 9.49 7.89
N LEU A 165 -1.88 10.22 8.89
CA LEU A 165 -0.65 9.88 9.61
C LEU A 165 -0.69 8.49 10.26
N ASP A 166 -1.87 8.00 10.68
CA ASP A 166 -2.03 6.73 11.40
C ASP A 166 -1.55 5.52 10.57
N TRP A 167 -1.54 5.64 9.24
CA TRP A 167 -1.03 4.59 8.36
C TRP A 167 0.50 4.44 8.41
N PHE A 168 1.20 5.45 8.91
CA PHE A 168 2.66 5.56 8.84
C PHE A 168 3.36 5.46 10.18
N VAL A 169 2.64 5.38 11.30
CA VAL A 169 3.21 5.40 12.66
C VAL A 169 3.13 4.05 13.36
N ASP A 170 3.99 3.85 14.37
CA ASP A 170 3.86 2.77 15.34
C ASP A 170 2.90 3.13 16.49
N HIS A 171 2.76 2.23 17.47
CA HIS A 171 1.88 2.42 18.64
C HIS A 171 2.36 3.55 19.57
N ASN A 172 3.62 3.98 19.44
CA ASN A 172 4.21 5.06 20.21
C ASN A 172 4.16 6.40 19.45
N GLY A 173 3.62 6.42 18.23
CA GLY A 173 3.56 7.60 17.37
C GLY A 173 4.82 7.85 16.54
N ASN A 174 5.79 6.93 16.54
CA ASN A 174 7.00 7.08 15.72
C ASN A 174 6.67 6.83 14.26
N VAL A 175 7.06 7.76 13.39
CA VAL A 175 6.89 7.60 11.93
C VAL A 175 7.84 6.51 11.44
N LEU A 176 7.26 5.45 10.88
CA LEU A 176 7.97 4.32 10.30
C LEU A 176 8.27 4.52 8.81
N ALA A 177 7.65 5.48 8.15
CA ALA A 177 7.83 5.74 6.72
C ALA A 177 9.15 6.45 6.42
N ASP A 178 9.80 6.07 5.33
CA ASP A 178 11.01 6.74 4.82
C ASP A 178 10.65 7.97 3.96
N PHE A 179 9.45 7.97 3.35
CA PHE A 179 8.95 9.08 2.55
C PHE A 179 7.43 9.17 2.59
N ILE A 180 6.90 10.38 2.79
CA ILE A 180 5.46 10.65 2.69
C ILE A 180 5.28 11.80 1.70
N GLY A 181 4.80 11.48 0.50
CA GLY A 181 4.52 12.46 -0.54
C GLY A 181 3.12 13.07 -0.42
N LYS A 182 2.85 14.09 -1.22
CA LYS A 182 1.58 14.79 -1.33
C LYS A 182 0.92 14.49 -2.68
N PHE A 183 -0.37 14.22 -2.66
CA PHE A 183 -1.16 13.94 -3.85
C PHE A 183 -1.20 15.13 -4.81
N GLU A 184 -1.14 16.36 -4.29
CA GLU A 184 -1.11 17.60 -5.05
C GLU A 184 0.17 17.74 -5.89
N ARG A 185 1.22 17.02 -5.49
CA ARG A 185 2.53 16.97 -6.15
C ARG A 185 2.88 15.54 -6.56
N LEU A 186 1.85 14.74 -6.88
CA LEU A 186 1.98 13.30 -7.05
C LEU A 186 3.04 12.92 -8.10
N GLU A 187 3.10 13.63 -9.22
CA GLU A 187 4.11 13.39 -10.25
C GLU A 187 5.53 13.67 -9.74
N GLN A 188 5.75 14.84 -9.14
CA GLN A 188 7.07 15.23 -8.66
C GLN A 188 7.55 14.34 -7.51
N ASP A 189 6.66 14.01 -6.58
CA ASP A 189 6.97 13.12 -5.46
C ASP A 189 7.14 11.67 -5.92
N TRP A 190 6.44 11.26 -6.99
CA TRP A 190 6.69 9.99 -7.63
C TRP A 190 8.05 9.93 -8.31
N ASP A 191 8.49 10.99 -9.00
CA ASP A 191 9.80 11.01 -9.64
C ASP A 191 10.93 10.78 -8.62
N PHE A 192 10.80 11.34 -7.42
CA PHE A 192 11.71 11.05 -6.31
C PHE A 192 11.69 9.57 -5.92
N VAL A 193 10.50 8.98 -5.73
CA VAL A 193 10.34 7.57 -5.38
C VAL A 193 10.87 6.66 -6.48
N ALA A 194 10.52 6.93 -7.73
CA ALA A 194 10.90 6.16 -8.91
C ALA A 194 12.42 6.16 -9.08
N LYS A 195 13.07 7.33 -8.95
CA LYS A 195 14.53 7.45 -8.96
C LYS A 195 15.18 6.63 -7.84
N LYS A 196 14.61 6.67 -6.62
CA LYS A 196 15.14 5.91 -5.48
C LYS A 196 14.98 4.39 -5.64
N LEU A 197 13.93 3.96 -6.33
CA LEU A 197 13.62 2.54 -6.58
C LEU A 197 14.20 2.00 -7.90
N GLY A 198 14.82 2.85 -8.73
CA GLY A 198 15.30 2.46 -10.07
C GLY A 198 14.16 2.15 -11.05
N ILE A 199 12.99 2.74 -10.83
CA ILE A 199 11.80 2.61 -11.68
C ILE A 199 11.86 3.70 -12.74
N THR A 200 11.71 3.33 -14.02
CA THR A 200 11.73 4.28 -15.15
C THR A 200 10.33 4.63 -15.65
N GLN A 201 9.30 3.94 -15.16
CA GLN A 201 7.91 4.17 -15.54
C GLN A 201 7.34 5.43 -14.86
N ALA A 202 6.81 6.35 -15.66
CA ALA A 202 5.98 7.45 -15.18
C ALA A 202 4.64 6.94 -14.64
N LEU A 203 4.02 7.68 -13.72
CA LEU A 203 2.70 7.31 -13.20
C LEU A 203 1.64 7.38 -14.30
N PRO A 204 0.84 6.31 -14.49
CA PRO A 204 -0.27 6.37 -15.40
C PRO A 204 -1.43 7.18 -14.80
N HIS A 205 -2.04 8.03 -15.63
CA HIS A 205 -3.22 8.82 -15.27
C HIS A 205 -4.52 7.99 -15.35
N TRP A 206 -4.65 6.95 -14.53
CA TRP A 206 -5.78 6.00 -14.63
C TRP A 206 -7.08 6.44 -13.94
N ARG A 207 -7.05 7.47 -13.09
CA ARG A 207 -8.23 7.99 -12.39
C ARG A 207 -8.17 9.51 -12.21
N ALA A 208 -8.03 10.24 -13.31
CA ALA A 208 -8.49 11.62 -13.31
C ALA A 208 -10.02 11.58 -13.18
N ASN A 209 -10.54 11.89 -11.99
CA ASN A 209 -11.95 12.24 -11.86
C ASN A 209 -12.01 13.75 -12.09
N PRO A 210 -12.22 14.23 -13.33
CA PRO A 210 -12.45 15.65 -13.56
C PRO A 210 -13.65 16.04 -12.70
N ARG A 211 -13.44 16.97 -11.79
CA ARG A 211 -14.52 17.55 -11.00
C ARG A 211 -15.14 18.67 -11.80
N GLU A 212 -16.45 18.81 -11.68
CA GLU A 212 -17.18 19.91 -12.29
C GLU A 212 -16.81 21.26 -11.65
N ARG A 213 -16.43 21.24 -10.37
CA ARG A 213 -16.00 22.43 -9.63
C ARG A 213 -14.82 22.15 -8.67
N PRO A 214 -14.00 23.17 -8.35
CA PRO A 214 -12.98 23.10 -7.32
C PRO A 214 -13.53 22.61 -5.98
N TYR A 215 -12.72 21.90 -5.20
CA TYR A 215 -13.17 21.35 -3.91
C TYR A 215 -13.59 22.45 -2.93
N CYS A 216 -13.01 23.65 -3.04
CA CYS A 216 -13.29 24.78 -2.17
C CYS A 216 -14.76 25.21 -2.24
N GLU A 217 -15.39 25.09 -3.40
CA GLU A 217 -16.79 25.46 -3.62
C GLU A 217 -17.81 24.52 -2.97
N TYR A 218 -17.35 23.41 -2.40
CA TYR A 218 -18.20 22.52 -1.59
C TYR A 218 -18.35 23.01 -0.15
N TYR A 219 -17.45 23.88 0.32
CA TYR A 219 -17.37 24.25 1.73
C TYR A 219 -17.97 25.62 2.01
N ASP A 220 -18.78 25.68 3.06
CA ASP A 220 -19.09 26.91 3.78
C ASP A 220 -18.09 27.13 4.94
N ALA A 221 -18.24 28.25 5.66
CA ALA A 221 -17.37 28.57 6.80
C ALA A 221 -17.43 27.48 7.90
N ARG A 222 -18.62 26.92 8.16
CA ARG A 222 -18.86 25.92 9.21
C ARG A 222 -18.19 24.59 8.88
N THR A 223 -18.52 24.00 7.74
CA THR A 223 -18.00 22.71 7.28
C THR A 223 -16.49 22.74 7.11
N ARG A 224 -15.92 23.88 6.67
CA ARG A 224 -14.47 24.08 6.61
C ARG A 224 -13.83 23.92 7.99
N GLU A 225 -14.39 24.57 9.01
CA GLU A 225 -13.91 24.53 10.39
C GLU A 225 -14.11 23.15 11.03
N VAL A 226 -15.24 22.48 10.77
CA VAL A 226 -15.47 21.10 11.23
C VAL A 226 -14.38 20.16 10.71
N ILE A 227 -14.04 20.22 9.42
CA ILE A 227 -12.97 19.40 8.84
C ILE A 227 -11.60 19.82 9.38
N ALA A 228 -11.35 21.12 9.56
CA ALA A 228 -10.11 21.63 10.16
C ALA A 228 -9.88 21.03 11.56
N ASN A 229 -10.92 20.99 12.39
CA ASN A 229 -10.86 20.45 13.73
C ASN A 229 -10.74 18.91 13.73
N LYS A 230 -11.50 18.22 12.89
CA LYS A 230 -11.49 16.74 12.81
C LYS A 230 -10.13 16.20 12.36
N PHE A 231 -9.49 16.85 11.39
CA PHE A 231 -8.23 16.39 10.78
C PHE A 231 -7.04 17.31 11.11
N ARG A 232 -7.11 18.05 12.22
CA ARG A 232 -6.08 19.01 12.65
C ARG A 232 -4.67 18.45 12.63
N ILE A 233 -4.48 17.21 13.11
CA ILE A 233 -3.18 16.55 13.15
C ILE A 233 -2.58 16.39 11.74
N ASP A 234 -3.37 15.96 10.75
CA ASP A 234 -2.88 15.86 9.37
C ASP A 234 -2.55 17.24 8.80
N ILE A 235 -3.40 18.24 9.08
CA ILE A 235 -3.24 19.60 8.59
C ILE A 235 -1.94 20.21 9.11
N GLU A 236 -1.73 20.16 10.42
CA GLU A 236 -0.52 20.67 11.08
C GLU A 236 0.72 19.88 10.66
N ARG A 237 0.64 18.54 10.67
CA ARG A 237 1.80 17.68 10.37
C ARG A 237 2.31 17.84 8.95
N PHE A 238 1.40 17.98 7.99
CA PHE A 238 1.76 18.07 6.58
C PHE A 238 1.71 19.50 6.04
N GLY A 239 1.38 20.50 6.86
CA GLY A 239 1.31 21.90 6.46
C GLY A 239 0.28 22.13 5.36
N TYR A 240 -0.93 21.61 5.53
CA TYR A 240 -2.03 21.86 4.60
C TYR A 240 -2.74 23.17 4.91
N GLU A 241 -3.20 23.82 3.86
CA GLU A 241 -4.05 25.01 3.95
C GLU A 241 -5.28 24.81 3.07
N PHE A 242 -6.39 25.43 3.46
CA PHE A 242 -7.61 25.38 2.65
C PHE A 242 -7.40 26.20 1.37
N GLY A 243 -7.69 25.60 0.22
CA GLY A 243 -7.51 26.22 -1.09
C GLY A 243 -6.12 26.07 -1.71
N LYS A 244 -5.23 25.29 -1.09
CA LYS A 244 -3.87 25.02 -1.59
C LYS A 244 -3.61 23.53 -1.80
#